data_AF-A0A8H4WVY9-F1
#
_entry.id   AF-A0A8H4WVY9-F1
#
_cell.length_a   1.000
_cell.length_b   1.000
_cell.length_c   1.000
_cell.angle_alpha   90.00
_cell.angle_beta   90.00
_cell.angle_gamma   90.00
#
_symmetry.space_group_name_H-M   'P 1'
#
loop_
_entity.id
_entity.type
_entity.pdbx_description
1 polymer ?
#
loop_
_entity_poly.entity_id
_entity_poly.type
_entity_poly.pdbx_seq_one_letter_code
_entity_poly.pdbx_strand_id
1 'polypeptide(L)'
;MPGIDCLARLVDDPVALRSAILLAGMHFSFQFGGLASFEPTFLFHKVEIINLINQWIASRDRRLESAIIRQIATLAFTEICHGELVAAETHMSGIMAMVETSHDGQKHPSIPNCGRSIDQELTNRYFVLSYGFLCGLKSLLSGISQAGGYADNIKLLSGKKLVELSHQWHTSEALQSLAFKLKALRLCPFFFSPLPPGAQLKSADGNFIMKILRELTLGIDQAFVGRFAEPSDARFDSFWRQGPASRLLEEFVIAHVQSISVNGNNAGDSQAQQSSFTGPWCGIVIASVFYMEHILGVLGAVDKSIHKYAITLFQQDVAMSLADESGPRNNEFLLWQLLLGLISSRVYQRDKDTRGLSSITRFLQKALRQQAQTLGVASWSEAKAMLLKVVWPVRCAEDGFMRDLWNDAVL
;
A
#
# COMPACT_ATOMS: atom_id res chain seq x y z
N MET A 1 -20.46 2.32 -13.21
CA MET A 1 -20.18 3.53 -12.41
C MET A 1 -20.57 4.75 -13.23
N PRO A 2 -21.83 5.23 -13.13
CA PRO A 2 -22.24 6.51 -13.71
C PRO A 2 -22.03 7.62 -12.67
N GLY A 3 -21.24 8.66 -13.00
CA GLY A 3 -21.32 9.95 -12.28
C GLY A 3 -20.02 10.59 -11.79
N ILE A 4 -18.85 9.95 -11.90
CA ILE A 4 -17.57 10.61 -11.61
C ILE A 4 -16.68 10.53 -12.84
N ASP A 5 -16.86 11.46 -13.77
CA ASP A 5 -15.94 11.61 -14.90
C ASP A 5 -14.62 12.19 -14.36
N CYS A 6 -13.60 11.33 -14.24
CA CYS A 6 -12.26 11.77 -13.88
C CYS A 6 -11.57 12.49 -15.04
N LEU A 7 -11.90 12.16 -16.30
CA LEU A 7 -11.23 12.74 -17.47
C LEU A 7 -11.59 14.21 -17.64
N ALA A 8 -12.86 14.59 -17.47
CA ALA A 8 -13.28 15.99 -17.51
C ALA A 8 -12.54 16.86 -16.46
N ARG A 9 -12.29 16.31 -15.26
CA ARG A 9 -11.57 17.04 -14.20
C ARG A 9 -10.05 17.08 -14.41
N LEU A 10 -9.51 16.05 -15.05
CA LEU A 10 -8.09 16.02 -15.41
C LEU A 10 -7.74 17.13 -16.40
N VAL A 11 -8.62 17.45 -17.35
CA VAL A 11 -8.34 18.50 -18.35
C VAL A 11 -8.42 19.92 -17.77
N ASP A 12 -9.13 20.11 -16.66
CA ASP A 12 -9.23 21.41 -15.97
C ASP A 12 -8.04 21.71 -15.05
N ASP A 13 -7.21 20.70 -14.73
CA ASP A 13 -6.00 20.84 -13.91
C ASP A 13 -4.75 20.45 -14.73
N PRO A 14 -3.91 21.42 -15.12
CA PRO A 14 -2.75 21.14 -15.98
C PRO A 14 -1.69 20.26 -15.30
N VAL A 15 -1.67 20.19 -13.96
CA VAL A 15 -0.76 19.32 -13.22
C VAL A 15 -1.33 17.90 -13.22
N ALA A 16 -2.61 17.74 -12.90
CA ALA A 16 -3.27 16.45 -12.93
C ALA A 16 -3.27 15.82 -14.33
N LEU A 17 -3.46 16.63 -15.38
CA LEU A 17 -3.33 16.19 -16.78
C LEU A 17 -1.95 15.62 -17.08
N ARG A 18 -0.88 16.28 -16.63
CA ARG A 18 0.50 15.77 -16.81
C ARG A 18 0.69 14.44 -16.11
N SER A 19 0.24 14.30 -14.85
CA SER A 19 0.27 13.04 -14.11
C SER A 19 -0.50 11.92 -14.85
N ALA A 20 -1.66 12.25 -15.44
CA ALA A 20 -2.44 11.31 -16.24
C ALA A 20 -1.72 10.89 -17.54
N ILE A 21 -1.02 11.80 -18.22
CA ILE A 21 -0.21 11.47 -19.40
C ILE A 21 0.93 10.50 -19.03
N LEU A 22 1.59 10.70 -17.89
CA LEU A 22 2.62 9.76 -17.43
C LEU A 22 2.03 8.37 -17.15
N LEU A 23 0.87 8.30 -16.49
CA LEU A 23 0.17 7.03 -16.26
C LEU A 23 -0.30 6.37 -17.56
N ALA A 24 -0.75 7.14 -18.54
CA ALA A 24 -1.10 6.63 -19.86
C ALA A 24 0.13 6.00 -20.54
N GLY A 25 1.30 6.62 -20.40
CA GLY A 25 2.58 6.04 -20.83
C GLY A 25 2.90 4.72 -20.13
N MET A 26 2.69 4.62 -18.82
CA MET A 26 2.91 3.36 -18.09
C MET A 26 1.93 2.26 -18.50
N HIS A 27 0.65 2.60 -18.68
CA HIS A 27 -0.35 1.68 -19.20
C HIS A 27 0.03 1.19 -20.61
N PHE A 28 0.46 2.10 -21.50
CA PHE A 28 0.97 1.75 -22.83
C PHE A 28 2.19 0.82 -22.73
N SER A 29 3.15 1.15 -21.87
CA SER A 29 4.37 0.36 -21.67
C SER A 29 4.07 -1.05 -21.16
N PHE A 30 3.12 -1.23 -20.25
CA PHE A 30 2.73 -2.56 -19.77
C PHE A 30 2.02 -3.38 -20.85
N GLN A 31 1.20 -2.73 -21.68
CA GLN A 31 0.48 -3.38 -22.77
C GLN A 31 1.43 -3.85 -23.89
N PHE A 32 2.46 -3.07 -24.22
CA PHE A 32 3.30 -3.29 -25.41
C PHE A 32 4.77 -3.61 -25.12
N GLY A 33 5.17 -3.67 -23.85
CA GLY A 33 6.54 -4.00 -23.43
C GLY A 33 7.53 -2.84 -23.50
N GLY A 34 7.06 -1.61 -23.72
CA GLY A 34 7.88 -0.40 -23.76
C GLY A 34 7.11 0.83 -24.21
N LEU A 35 7.73 2.01 -24.09
CA LEU A 35 7.11 3.29 -24.44
C LEU A 35 7.07 3.56 -25.95
N ALA A 36 8.00 2.99 -26.73
CA ALA A 36 8.09 3.16 -28.19
C ALA A 36 7.93 4.63 -28.63
N SER A 37 7.01 4.92 -29.56
CA SER A 37 6.77 6.29 -30.05
C SER A 37 6.21 7.25 -28.98
N PHE A 38 5.73 6.76 -27.84
CA PHE A 38 5.26 7.58 -26.73
C PHE A 38 6.40 8.13 -25.86
N GLU A 39 7.61 7.56 -25.95
CA GLU A 39 8.75 7.88 -25.09
C GLU A 39 9.11 9.37 -25.05
N PRO A 40 9.17 10.12 -26.17
CA PRO A 40 9.47 11.55 -26.11
C PRO A 40 8.43 12.36 -25.34
N THR A 41 7.15 12.00 -25.47
CA THR A 41 6.03 12.65 -24.76
C THR A 41 6.12 12.36 -23.27
N PHE A 42 6.38 11.10 -22.90
CA PHE A 42 6.57 10.69 -21.51
C PHE A 42 7.72 11.45 -20.85
N LEU A 43 8.90 11.50 -21.49
CA LEU A 43 10.07 12.17 -20.94
C LEU A 43 9.86 13.69 -20.81
N PHE A 44 9.21 14.32 -21.79
CA PHE A 44 8.87 15.74 -21.72
C PHE A 44 8.03 16.05 -20.48
N HIS A 45 6.92 15.32 -20.27
CA HIS A 45 6.07 15.56 -19.11
C HIS A 45 6.72 15.19 -17.77
N LYS A 46 7.62 14.20 -17.76
CA LYS A 46 8.41 13.86 -16.56
C LYS A 46 9.31 15.03 -16.16
N VAL A 47 10.04 15.61 -17.11
CA VAL A 47 10.92 16.77 -16.87
C VAL A 47 10.11 17.98 -16.41
N GLU A 48 8.96 18.24 -17.02
CA GLU A 48 8.08 19.34 -16.62
C GLU A 48 7.58 19.21 -15.17
N ILE A 49 7.22 18.00 -14.73
CA ILE A 49 6.85 17.75 -13.32
C ILE A 49 8.03 18.00 -12.38
N ILE A 50 9.23 17.56 -12.74
CA ILE A 50 10.45 17.82 -11.94
C ILE A 50 10.70 19.32 -11.81
N ASN A 51 10.62 20.07 -12.92
CA ASN A 51 10.78 21.53 -12.92
C ASN A 51 9.74 22.21 -12.01
N LEU A 52 8.49 21.78 -12.09
CA LEU A 52 7.40 22.29 -11.26
C LEU A 52 7.63 22.03 -9.77
N ILE A 53 8.00 20.79 -9.40
CA ILE A 53 8.33 20.42 -8.03
C ILE A 53 9.46 21.31 -7.49
N ASN A 54 10.54 21.47 -8.27
CA ASN A 54 11.68 22.29 -7.86
C ASN A 54 11.28 23.75 -7.61
N GLN A 55 10.42 24.32 -8.47
CA GLN A 55 9.89 25.67 -8.27
C GLN A 55 9.06 25.78 -6.99
N TRP A 56 8.18 24.80 -6.73
CA TRP A 56 7.35 24.78 -5.52
C TRP A 56 8.17 24.61 -4.25
N ILE A 57 9.16 23.71 -4.24
CA ILE A 57 10.09 23.56 -3.10
C ILE A 57 10.86 24.86 -2.86
N ALA A 58 11.36 25.51 -3.93
CA ALA A 58 12.08 26.77 -3.83
C ALA A 58 11.22 27.92 -3.27
N SER A 59 9.91 27.90 -3.55
CA SER A 59 8.97 28.91 -3.04
C SER A 59 8.79 28.87 -1.52
N ARG A 60 9.08 27.73 -0.88
CA ARG A 60 8.85 27.46 0.56
C ARG A 60 7.40 27.70 1.02
N ASP A 61 6.42 27.69 0.11
CA ASP A 61 5.01 27.77 0.46
C ASP A 61 4.52 26.42 1.02
N ARG A 62 4.23 26.41 2.33
CA ARG A 62 3.72 25.21 3.02
C ARG A 62 2.36 24.74 2.50
N ARG A 63 1.57 25.61 1.86
CA ARG A 63 0.28 25.23 1.26
C ARG A 63 0.45 24.26 0.10
N LEU A 64 1.64 24.22 -0.50
CA LEU A 64 1.96 23.34 -1.62
C LEU A 64 2.48 21.97 -1.17
N GLU A 65 2.68 21.72 0.12
CA GLU A 65 3.30 20.48 0.61
C GLU A 65 2.59 19.22 0.10
N SER A 66 1.27 19.14 0.24
CA SER A 66 0.48 17.99 -0.24
C SER A 66 0.53 17.84 -1.77
N ALA A 67 0.58 18.94 -2.52
CA ALA A 67 0.75 18.94 -3.97
C ALA A 67 2.15 18.45 -4.38
N ILE A 68 3.20 18.92 -3.71
CA ILE A 68 4.59 18.50 -3.94
C ILE A 68 4.71 16.99 -3.68
N ILE A 69 4.25 16.51 -2.52
CA ILE A 69 4.33 15.08 -2.16
C ILE A 69 3.60 14.22 -3.20
N ARG A 70 2.42 14.66 -3.67
CA ARG A 70 1.66 13.94 -4.70
C ARG A 70 2.39 13.86 -6.04
N GLN A 71 3.08 14.93 -6.45
CA GLN A 71 3.86 14.93 -7.68
C GLN A 71 5.14 14.09 -7.54
N ILE A 72 5.81 14.12 -6.39
CA ILE A 72 6.93 13.21 -6.10
C ILE A 72 6.46 11.75 -6.09
N ALA A 73 5.30 11.46 -5.48
CA ALA A 73 4.70 10.13 -5.50
C ALA A 73 4.32 9.69 -6.92
N THR A 74 3.93 10.61 -7.80
CA THR A 74 3.66 10.35 -9.23
C THR A 74 4.96 9.94 -9.93
N LEU A 75 6.03 10.72 -9.75
CA LEU A 75 7.34 10.40 -10.32
C LEU A 75 7.83 9.04 -9.82
N ALA A 76 7.79 8.80 -8.51
CA ALA A 76 8.15 7.51 -7.92
C ALA A 76 7.34 6.37 -8.54
N PHE A 77 6.00 6.49 -8.61
CA PHE A 77 5.14 5.47 -9.21
C PHE A 77 5.51 5.17 -10.67
N THR A 78 5.74 6.20 -11.47
CA THR A 78 6.09 6.05 -12.89
C THR A 78 7.48 5.45 -13.07
N GLU A 79 8.44 5.79 -12.21
CA GLU A 79 9.78 5.21 -12.22
C GLU A 79 9.76 3.74 -11.78
N ILE A 80 8.95 3.37 -10.78
CA ILE A 80 8.71 1.96 -10.43
C ILE A 80 8.19 1.22 -11.66
N CYS A 81 7.14 1.74 -12.30
CA CYS A 81 6.56 1.13 -13.50
C CYS A 81 7.55 1.03 -14.67
N HIS A 82 8.57 1.90 -14.71
CA HIS A 82 9.62 1.88 -15.72
C HIS A 82 10.89 1.11 -15.29
N GLY A 83 10.86 0.40 -14.15
CA GLY A 83 11.99 -0.39 -13.64
C GLY A 83 13.13 0.42 -13.01
N GLU A 84 12.97 1.73 -12.86
CA GLU A 84 13.97 2.65 -12.27
C GLU A 84 13.86 2.66 -10.74
N LEU A 85 14.08 1.50 -10.11
CA LEU A 85 13.77 1.27 -8.68
C LEU A 85 14.56 2.17 -7.73
N VAL A 86 15.83 2.48 -8.05
CA VAL A 86 16.68 3.33 -7.21
C VAL A 86 16.17 4.77 -7.18
N ALA A 87 15.75 5.29 -8.34
CA ALA A 87 15.20 6.64 -8.44
C ALA A 87 13.86 6.73 -7.70
N ALA A 88 13.01 5.70 -7.86
CA ALA A 88 11.76 5.62 -7.11
C ALA A 88 11.94 5.54 -5.59
N GLU A 89 12.84 4.69 -5.10
CA GLU A 89 13.19 4.62 -3.67
C GLU A 89 13.68 5.99 -3.17
N THR A 90 14.54 6.68 -3.95
CA THR A 90 15.04 8.03 -3.61
C THR A 90 13.91 9.05 -3.44
N HIS A 91 12.96 9.10 -4.38
CA HIS A 91 11.80 9.99 -4.28
C HIS A 91 10.93 9.68 -3.06
N MET A 92 10.66 8.40 -2.81
CA MET A 92 9.84 7.97 -1.68
C MET A 92 10.51 8.26 -0.33
N SER A 93 11.82 8.05 -0.21
CA SER A 93 12.60 8.46 0.97
C SER A 93 12.60 9.98 1.14
N GLY A 94 12.67 10.73 0.04
CA GLY A 94 12.57 12.19 0.03
C GLY A 94 11.26 12.71 0.60
N ILE A 95 10.12 12.04 0.32
CA ILE A 95 8.83 12.37 0.93
C ILE A 95 8.90 12.27 2.46
N MET A 96 9.50 11.21 3.00
CA MET A 96 9.63 11.07 4.46
C MET A 96 10.45 12.22 5.05
N ALA A 97 11.59 12.55 4.45
CA ALA A 97 12.44 13.66 4.92
C ALA A 97 11.70 15.01 4.90
N MET A 98 10.86 15.25 3.88
CA MET A 98 10.02 16.45 3.81
C MET A 98 8.98 16.52 4.93
N VAL A 99 8.33 15.39 5.23
CA VAL A 99 7.32 15.31 6.29
C VAL A 99 7.98 15.52 7.66
N GLU A 100 9.14 14.89 7.92
CA GLU A 100 9.87 15.03 9.18
C GLU A 100 10.34 16.47 9.44
N THR A 101 10.91 17.12 8.42
CA THR A 101 11.36 18.52 8.52
C THR A 101 10.20 19.50 8.74
N SER A 102 9.01 19.16 8.25
CA SER A 102 7.79 19.95 8.47
C SER A 102 7.25 19.80 9.90
N HIS A 103 7.43 18.62 10.52
CA HIS A 103 7.02 18.36 11.90
C HIS A 103 7.98 18.93 12.95
N ASP A 104 9.29 18.96 12.71
CA ASP A 104 10.28 19.52 13.66
C ASP A 104 10.07 21.04 13.92
N GLY A 105 9.38 21.74 13.03
CA GLY A 105 8.96 23.13 13.22
C GLY A 105 7.75 23.31 14.16
N GLN A 106 7.03 22.25 14.51
CA GLN A 106 5.88 22.27 15.41
C GLN A 106 6.31 21.83 16.82
N LYS A 107 6.63 22.79 17.70
CA LYS A 107 7.15 22.57 19.07
C LYS A 107 6.21 21.82 20.05
N HIS A 108 5.11 21.22 19.61
CA HIS A 108 4.29 20.35 20.44
C HIS A 108 3.62 19.27 19.58
N PRO A 109 3.64 17.98 19.97
CA PRO A 109 2.73 16.99 19.43
C PRO A 109 1.35 17.31 20.00
N SER A 110 0.69 18.29 19.39
CA SER A 110 -0.70 18.57 19.69
C SER A 110 -1.50 17.36 19.24
N ILE A 111 -2.24 16.81 20.21
CA ILE A 111 -3.35 15.86 20.15
C ILE A 111 -3.88 15.66 18.72
N PRO A 112 -4.14 14.41 18.26
CA PRO A 112 -4.72 14.13 16.95
C PRO A 112 -6.18 14.62 16.92
N ASN A 113 -6.40 15.93 16.77
CA ASN A 113 -7.72 16.54 16.77
C ASN A 113 -7.83 17.72 15.79
N CYS A 114 -7.20 17.57 14.62
CA CYS A 114 -7.66 18.25 13.42
C CYS A 114 -7.79 17.18 12.34
N GLY A 115 -9.01 16.93 11.87
CA GLY A 115 -9.24 15.98 10.79
C GLY A 115 -8.31 16.29 9.61
N ARG A 116 -7.70 15.26 9.02
CA ARG A 116 -6.85 15.44 7.83
C ARG A 116 -7.66 16.13 6.75
N SER A 117 -7.04 17.09 6.05
CA SER A 117 -7.67 17.63 4.86
C SER A 117 -7.84 16.51 3.82
N ILE A 118 -8.85 16.64 2.96
CA ILE A 118 -9.05 15.72 1.83
C ILE A 118 -7.77 15.62 0.98
N ASP A 119 -7.09 16.75 0.78
CA ASP A 119 -5.88 16.83 -0.01
C ASP A 119 -4.72 16.03 0.61
N GLN A 120 -4.56 16.13 1.93
CA GLN A 120 -3.57 15.35 2.68
C GLN A 120 -3.90 13.86 2.67
N GLU A 121 -5.18 13.49 2.84
CA GLU A 121 -5.63 12.11 2.77
C GLU A 121 -5.39 11.49 1.39
N LEU A 122 -5.72 12.19 0.30
CA LEU A 122 -5.42 11.72 -1.07
C LEU A 122 -3.92 11.52 -1.29
N THR A 123 -3.11 12.47 -0.83
CA THR A 123 -1.65 12.38 -0.91
C THR A 123 -1.11 11.17 -0.14
N ASN A 124 -1.64 10.88 1.07
CA ASN A 124 -1.28 9.70 1.85
C ASN A 124 -1.69 8.40 1.14
N ARG A 125 -2.91 8.35 0.60
CA ARG A 125 -3.39 7.18 -0.15
C ARG A 125 -2.54 6.90 -1.38
N TYR A 126 -2.12 7.96 -2.08
CA TYR A 126 -1.26 7.80 -3.25
C TYR A 126 0.15 7.33 -2.89
N PHE A 127 0.73 7.85 -1.80
CA PHE A 127 1.98 7.33 -1.26
C PHE A 127 1.86 5.83 -0.93
N VAL A 128 0.80 5.41 -0.25
CA VAL A 128 0.58 4.02 0.16
C VAL A 128 0.37 3.10 -1.05
N LEU A 129 -0.33 3.57 -2.10
CA LEU A 129 -0.43 2.84 -3.37
C LEU A 129 0.96 2.64 -4.00
N SER A 130 1.77 3.69 -4.08
CA SER A 130 3.15 3.62 -4.60
C SER A 130 4.04 2.72 -3.77
N TYR A 131 3.90 2.74 -2.44
CA TYR A 131 4.60 1.86 -1.51
C TYR A 131 4.26 0.39 -1.76
N GLY A 132 2.97 0.04 -1.81
CA GLY A 132 2.55 -1.32 -2.11
C GLY A 132 3.03 -1.79 -3.49
N PHE A 133 3.00 -0.90 -4.49
CA PHE A 133 3.48 -1.20 -5.83
C PHE A 133 5.01 -1.40 -5.89
N LEU A 134 5.79 -0.61 -5.14
CA LEU A 134 7.23 -0.78 -4.98
C LEU A 134 7.57 -2.14 -4.37
N CYS A 135 6.96 -2.48 -3.23
CA CYS A 135 7.15 -3.77 -2.57
C CYS A 135 6.84 -4.91 -3.54
N GLY A 136 5.71 -4.80 -4.23
CA GLY A 136 5.24 -5.81 -5.18
C GLY A 136 6.17 -5.99 -6.38
N LEU A 137 6.53 -4.91 -7.08
CA LEU A 137 7.35 -5.02 -8.29
C LEU A 137 8.75 -5.53 -7.97
N LYS A 138 9.35 -5.08 -6.88
CA LYS A 138 10.67 -5.55 -6.44
C LYS A 138 10.65 -7.07 -6.20
N SER A 139 9.64 -7.58 -5.50
CA SER A 139 9.46 -9.03 -5.28
C SER A 139 9.19 -9.81 -6.56
N LEU A 140 8.35 -9.28 -7.45
CA LEU A 140 8.07 -9.90 -8.75
C LEU A 140 9.37 -10.05 -9.55
N LEU A 141 10.13 -8.96 -9.69
CA LEU A 141 11.37 -8.96 -10.47
C LEU A 141 12.42 -9.88 -9.84
N SER A 142 12.57 -9.86 -8.52
CA SER A 142 13.46 -10.79 -7.82
C SER A 142 13.08 -12.26 -8.08
N GLY A 143 11.80 -12.61 -8.03
CA GLY A 143 11.37 -13.98 -8.29
C GLY A 143 11.46 -14.39 -9.76
N ILE A 144 11.19 -13.49 -10.71
CA ILE A 144 11.44 -13.74 -12.15
C ILE A 144 12.94 -14.00 -12.38
N SER A 145 13.82 -13.20 -11.80
CA SER A 145 15.27 -13.39 -11.93
C SER A 145 15.73 -14.73 -11.35
N GLN A 146 15.20 -15.11 -10.17
CA GLN A 146 15.49 -16.41 -9.55
C GLN A 146 15.03 -17.58 -10.42
N ALA A 147 13.79 -17.54 -10.92
CA ALA A 147 13.24 -18.60 -11.77
C ALA A 147 13.96 -18.72 -13.13
N GLY A 148 14.46 -17.60 -13.66
CA GLY A 148 15.20 -17.54 -14.92
C GLY A 148 16.68 -17.94 -14.84
N GLY A 149 17.18 -18.36 -13.66
CA GLY A 149 18.59 -18.71 -13.47
C GLY A 149 19.55 -17.51 -13.51
N TYR A 150 19.03 -16.28 -13.47
CA TYR A 150 19.82 -15.06 -13.31
C TYR A 150 20.16 -14.91 -11.83
N ALA A 151 21.16 -15.66 -11.38
CA ALA A 151 21.74 -15.46 -10.06
C ALA A 151 22.35 -14.05 -10.00
N ASP A 152 21.75 -13.25 -9.12
CA ASP A 152 22.24 -11.99 -8.54
C ASP A 152 22.01 -10.65 -9.26
N ASN A 153 21.19 -9.86 -8.55
CA ASN A 153 20.92 -8.43 -8.62
C ASN A 153 20.13 -7.90 -9.83
N ILE A 154 18.80 -7.85 -9.65
CA ILE A 154 17.89 -6.96 -10.40
C ILE A 154 18.40 -5.50 -10.45
N LYS A 155 19.24 -5.09 -9.50
CA LYS A 155 19.89 -3.76 -9.46
C LYS A 155 20.93 -3.53 -10.57
N LEU A 156 21.44 -4.60 -11.19
CA LEU A 156 22.40 -4.52 -12.30
C LEU A 156 21.71 -4.43 -13.67
N LEU A 157 20.41 -4.72 -13.73
CA LEU A 157 19.63 -4.64 -14.95
C LEU A 157 19.13 -3.21 -15.15
N SER A 158 19.15 -2.74 -16.40
CA SER A 158 18.54 -1.45 -16.75
C SER A 158 17.02 -1.50 -16.55
N GLY A 159 16.39 -0.35 -16.27
CA GLY A 159 14.93 -0.28 -16.12
C GLY A 159 14.19 -0.82 -17.33
N LYS A 160 14.67 -0.49 -18.54
CA LYS A 160 14.17 -1.05 -19.80
C LYS A 160 14.18 -2.59 -19.81
N LYS A 161 15.27 -3.21 -19.37
CA LYS A 161 15.37 -4.68 -19.34
C LYS A 161 14.41 -5.29 -18.33
N LEU A 162 14.23 -4.64 -17.17
CA LEU A 162 13.26 -5.08 -16.16
C LEU A 162 11.82 -4.97 -16.66
N VAL A 163 11.47 -3.90 -17.38
CA VAL A 163 10.16 -3.73 -18.02
C VAL A 163 9.92 -4.82 -19.07
N GLU A 164 10.92 -5.10 -19.91
CA GLU A 164 10.85 -6.19 -20.91
C GLU A 164 10.62 -7.56 -20.25
N LEU A 165 11.37 -7.87 -19.18
CA LEU A 165 11.21 -9.13 -18.43
C LEU A 165 9.82 -9.24 -17.80
N SER A 166 9.35 -8.17 -17.15
CA SER A 166 8.01 -8.15 -16.56
C SER A 166 6.92 -8.33 -17.61
N HIS A 167 7.04 -7.65 -18.76
CA HIS A 167 6.08 -7.78 -19.85
C HIS A 167 6.06 -9.20 -20.44
N GLN A 168 7.23 -9.76 -20.73
CA GLN A 168 7.34 -11.15 -21.22
C GLN A 168 6.65 -12.11 -20.26
N TRP A 169 6.96 -12.02 -18.97
CA TRP A 169 6.36 -12.88 -17.96
C TRP A 169 4.83 -12.73 -17.88
N HIS A 170 4.30 -11.51 -17.93
CA HIS A 170 2.84 -11.29 -17.92
C HIS A 170 2.12 -11.78 -19.18
N THR A 171 2.82 -11.80 -20.31
CA THR A 171 2.25 -12.23 -21.60
C THR A 171 2.44 -13.72 -21.88
N SER A 172 3.33 -14.41 -21.17
CA SER A 172 3.55 -15.85 -21.32
C SER A 172 2.98 -16.67 -20.16
N GLU A 173 3.18 -16.21 -18.94
CA GLU A 173 3.09 -17.04 -17.73
C GLU A 173 1.95 -16.64 -16.80
N ALA A 174 1.49 -15.39 -16.88
CA ALA A 174 0.45 -14.83 -16.01
C ALA A 174 -0.57 -13.99 -16.81
N LEU A 175 -1.14 -14.55 -17.88
CA LEU A 175 -2.01 -13.84 -18.82
C LEU A 175 -3.16 -13.05 -18.16
N GLN A 176 -3.79 -13.61 -17.13
CA GLN A 176 -4.89 -12.94 -16.42
C GLN A 176 -4.41 -11.74 -15.57
N SER A 177 -3.15 -11.73 -15.14
CA SER A 177 -2.56 -10.67 -14.31
C SER A 177 -2.49 -9.32 -15.04
N LEU A 178 -2.18 -9.33 -16.35
CA LEU A 178 -2.03 -8.10 -17.13
C LEU A 178 -3.33 -7.29 -17.18
N ALA A 179 -4.47 -7.95 -17.40
CA ALA A 179 -5.77 -7.29 -17.50
C ALA A 179 -6.14 -6.55 -16.21
N PHE A 180 -5.91 -7.16 -15.05
CA PHE A 180 -6.13 -6.55 -13.74
C PHE A 180 -5.23 -5.34 -13.51
N LYS A 181 -3.94 -5.44 -13.84
CA LYS A 181 -2.99 -4.31 -13.72
C LYS A 181 -3.42 -3.11 -14.57
N LEU A 182 -3.80 -3.35 -15.83
CA LEU A 182 -4.24 -2.29 -16.73
C LEU A 182 -5.54 -1.64 -16.26
N LYS A 183 -6.49 -2.44 -15.75
CA LYS A 183 -7.73 -1.92 -15.16
C LYS A 183 -7.46 -1.06 -13.92
N ALA A 184 -6.56 -1.49 -13.04
CA ALA A 184 -6.14 -0.71 -11.88
C ALA A 184 -5.49 0.63 -12.29
N LEU A 185 -4.55 0.62 -13.25
CA LEU A 185 -3.89 1.83 -13.75
C LEU A 185 -4.86 2.86 -14.33
N ARG A 186 -5.92 2.42 -15.00
CA ARG A 186 -6.97 3.33 -15.53
C ARG A 186 -7.71 4.10 -14.44
N LEU A 187 -7.73 3.57 -13.21
CA LEU A 187 -8.42 4.16 -12.07
C LEU A 187 -7.45 4.91 -11.12
N CYS A 188 -6.14 4.77 -11.29
CA CYS A 188 -5.15 5.54 -10.53
C CYS A 188 -5.33 7.07 -10.57
N PRO A 189 -5.89 7.70 -11.62
CA PRO A 189 -6.15 9.14 -11.58
C PRO A 189 -7.01 9.61 -10.41
N PHE A 190 -7.86 8.77 -9.83
CA PHE A 190 -8.67 9.13 -8.66
C PHE A 190 -7.83 9.46 -7.41
N PHE A 191 -6.58 9.01 -7.34
CA PHE A 191 -5.67 9.31 -6.23
C PHE A 191 -5.09 10.72 -6.28
N PHE A 192 -5.01 11.34 -7.46
CA PHE A 192 -4.38 12.66 -7.62
C PHE A 192 -5.25 13.73 -8.26
N SER A 193 -6.38 13.34 -8.88
CA SER A 193 -7.32 14.30 -9.45
C SER A 193 -8.07 15.04 -8.34
N PRO A 194 -8.29 16.36 -8.47
CA PRO A 194 -9.12 17.11 -7.53
C PRO A 194 -10.51 16.49 -7.38
N LEU A 195 -10.96 16.20 -6.16
CA LEU A 195 -12.30 15.63 -5.95
C LEU A 195 -13.40 16.64 -6.36
N PRO A 196 -14.59 16.17 -6.77
CA PRO A 196 -15.71 17.07 -7.04
C PRO A 196 -16.06 17.93 -5.82
N PRO A 197 -16.58 19.16 -6.00
CA PRO A 197 -17.05 19.98 -4.90
C PRO A 197 -18.06 19.23 -4.03
N GLY A 198 -17.89 19.28 -2.71
CA GLY A 198 -18.75 18.57 -1.74
C GLY A 198 -18.45 17.07 -1.59
N ALA A 199 -17.46 16.53 -2.30
CA ALA A 199 -17.05 15.15 -2.13
C ALA A 199 -16.34 14.91 -0.78
N GLN A 200 -16.52 13.72 -0.22
CA GLN A 200 -15.86 13.26 1.00
C GLN A 200 -15.27 11.88 0.81
N LEU A 201 -14.19 11.61 1.55
CA LEU A 201 -13.57 10.30 1.64
C LEU A 201 -14.12 9.57 2.87
N LYS A 202 -14.91 8.52 2.65
CA LYS A 202 -15.45 7.66 3.70
C LYS A 202 -14.45 6.55 4.07
N SER A 203 -14.77 5.78 5.11
CA SER A 203 -14.13 4.50 5.39
C SER A 203 -14.23 3.59 4.16
N ALA A 204 -13.14 2.92 3.83
CA ALA A 204 -13.10 1.96 2.75
C ALA A 204 -13.62 0.58 3.21
N ASP A 205 -14.21 -0.17 2.28
CA ASP A 205 -14.59 -1.56 2.51
C ASP A 205 -13.43 -2.49 2.10
N GLY A 206 -12.88 -3.22 3.07
CA GLY A 206 -11.81 -4.19 2.88
C GLY A 206 -12.26 -5.63 2.63
N ASN A 207 -13.56 -5.92 2.50
CA ASN A 207 -14.09 -7.28 2.37
C ASN A 207 -13.41 -8.11 1.27
N PHE A 208 -13.32 -7.56 0.06
CA PHE A 208 -12.72 -8.26 -1.09
C PHE A 208 -11.21 -8.43 -0.92
N ILE A 209 -10.53 -7.44 -0.32
CA ILE A 209 -9.12 -7.55 0.05
C ILE A 209 -8.93 -8.73 1.02
N MET A 210 -9.71 -8.78 2.10
CA MET A 210 -9.64 -9.87 3.09
C MET A 210 -9.97 -11.23 2.48
N LYS A 211 -10.95 -11.29 1.57
CA LYS A 211 -11.29 -12.51 0.84
C LYS A 211 -10.10 -13.04 0.03
N ILE A 212 -9.42 -12.18 -0.72
CA ILE A 212 -8.25 -12.59 -1.51
C ILE A 212 -7.11 -13.05 -0.59
N LEU A 213 -6.85 -12.33 0.51
CA LEU A 213 -5.84 -12.74 1.48
C LEU A 213 -6.17 -14.12 2.09
N ARG A 214 -7.44 -14.40 2.42
CA ARG A 214 -7.86 -15.73 2.91
C ARG A 214 -7.62 -16.84 1.89
N GLU A 215 -8.00 -16.61 0.63
CA GLU A 215 -7.78 -17.58 -0.46
C GLU A 215 -6.28 -17.89 -0.60
N LEU A 216 -5.44 -16.86 -0.58
CA LEU A 216 -3.98 -16.99 -0.65
C LEU A 216 -3.40 -17.75 0.55
N THR A 217 -3.79 -17.36 1.77
CA THR A 217 -3.33 -18.01 3.01
C THR A 217 -3.69 -19.49 3.03
N LEU A 218 -4.90 -19.84 2.60
CA LEU A 218 -5.34 -21.23 2.51
C LEU A 218 -4.49 -22.02 1.50
N GLY A 219 -4.20 -21.44 0.33
CA GLY A 219 -3.33 -22.06 -0.67
C GLY A 219 -1.92 -22.31 -0.14
N ILE A 220 -1.35 -21.37 0.62
CA ILE A 220 -0.05 -21.51 1.27
C ILE A 220 -0.09 -22.62 2.34
N ASP A 221 -1.11 -22.63 3.20
CA ASP A 221 -1.28 -23.67 4.23
C ASP A 221 -1.36 -25.08 3.60
N GLN A 222 -2.05 -25.22 2.46
CA GLN A 222 -2.13 -26.49 1.72
C GLN A 222 -0.79 -26.91 1.11
N ALA A 223 -0.04 -25.96 0.54
CA ALA A 223 1.28 -26.22 -0.03
C ALA A 223 2.29 -26.73 1.02
N PHE A 224 2.18 -26.24 2.26
CA PHE A 224 3.00 -26.73 3.39
C PHE A 224 2.75 -28.20 3.76
N VAL A 225 1.60 -28.78 3.40
CA VAL A 225 1.23 -30.18 3.70
C VAL A 225 1.68 -31.14 2.60
N GLY A 226 1.68 -30.72 1.33
CA GLY A 226 1.85 -31.60 0.16
C GLY A 226 3.29 -31.84 -0.36
N ARG A 227 4.33 -31.58 0.44
CA ARG A 227 5.76 -31.47 0.04
C ARG A 227 6.20 -32.25 -1.22
N PHE A 228 6.47 -31.51 -2.30
CA PHE A 228 7.42 -31.87 -3.38
C PHE A 228 8.19 -30.66 -3.98
N ALA A 229 7.83 -29.40 -3.68
CA ALA A 229 8.50 -28.19 -4.18
C ALA A 229 9.17 -27.39 -3.05
N GLU A 230 10.21 -26.61 -3.36
CA GLU A 230 10.80 -25.68 -2.40
C GLU A 230 9.76 -24.62 -1.95
N PRO A 231 9.70 -24.26 -0.66
CA PRO A 231 8.67 -23.34 -0.15
C PRO A 231 8.68 -21.93 -0.77
N SER A 232 9.81 -21.48 -1.33
CA SER A 232 9.92 -20.19 -2.03
C SER A 232 9.16 -20.20 -3.37
N ASP A 233 9.35 -21.24 -4.17
CA ASP A 233 8.81 -21.31 -5.53
C ASP A 233 7.29 -21.46 -5.50
N ALA A 234 6.77 -22.30 -4.60
CA ALA A 234 5.34 -22.46 -4.40
C ALA A 234 4.64 -21.16 -3.94
N ARG A 235 5.32 -20.36 -3.10
CA ARG A 235 4.82 -19.05 -2.66
C ARG A 235 4.83 -18.03 -3.78
N PHE A 236 5.90 -17.99 -4.57
CA PHE A 236 5.99 -17.11 -5.72
C PHE A 236 4.88 -17.43 -6.74
N ASP A 237 4.71 -18.70 -7.10
CA ASP A 237 3.71 -19.12 -8.08
C ASP A 237 2.27 -18.87 -7.58
N SER A 238 1.97 -19.21 -6.33
CA SER A 238 0.62 -19.00 -5.77
C SER A 238 0.25 -17.52 -5.67
N PHE A 239 1.19 -16.64 -5.39
CA PHE A 239 0.90 -15.21 -5.24
C PHE A 239 0.96 -14.44 -6.57
N TRP A 240 2.01 -14.65 -7.35
CA TRP A 240 2.27 -13.91 -8.58
C TRP A 240 1.61 -14.56 -9.79
N ARG A 241 1.98 -15.82 -10.08
CA ARG A 241 1.59 -16.52 -11.32
C ARG A 241 0.09 -16.76 -11.39
N GLN A 242 -0.51 -17.19 -10.27
CA GLN A 242 -1.95 -17.46 -10.20
C GLN A 242 -2.81 -16.18 -10.13
N GLY A 243 -2.19 -15.00 -9.96
CA GLY A 243 -2.86 -13.71 -10.04
C GLY A 243 -3.35 -13.02 -8.75
N PRO A 244 -3.30 -13.58 -7.51
CA PRO A 244 -3.69 -12.85 -6.30
C PRO A 244 -3.07 -11.45 -6.17
N ALA A 245 -1.79 -11.28 -6.51
CA ALA A 245 -1.12 -9.99 -6.46
C ALA A 245 -1.82 -8.91 -7.33
N SER A 246 -2.31 -9.29 -8.51
CA SER A 246 -2.97 -8.33 -9.42
C SER A 246 -4.42 -8.07 -9.05
N ARG A 247 -5.12 -9.08 -8.51
CA ARG A 247 -6.44 -8.92 -7.91
C ARG A 247 -6.39 -7.99 -6.70
N LEU A 248 -5.38 -8.12 -5.84
CA LEU A 248 -5.20 -7.21 -4.69
C LEU A 248 -4.92 -5.77 -5.12
N LEU A 249 -4.07 -5.56 -6.12
CA LEU A 249 -3.83 -4.22 -6.67
C LEU A 249 -5.13 -3.59 -7.18
N GLU A 250 -5.94 -4.36 -7.92
CA GLU A 250 -7.24 -3.90 -8.38
C GLU A 250 -8.16 -3.54 -7.21
N GLU A 251 -8.28 -4.42 -6.21
CA GLU A 251 -9.15 -4.18 -5.05
C GLU A 251 -8.69 -3.01 -4.19
N PHE A 252 -7.38 -2.76 -4.05
CA PHE A 252 -6.88 -1.54 -3.41
C PHE A 252 -7.40 -0.28 -4.10
N VAL A 253 -7.35 -0.25 -5.43
CA VAL A 253 -7.82 0.88 -6.23
C VAL A 253 -9.34 1.00 -6.19
N ILE A 254 -10.07 -0.11 -6.31
CA ILE A 254 -11.54 -0.13 -6.23
C ILE A 254 -12.02 0.38 -4.86
N ALA A 255 -11.43 -0.11 -3.77
CA ALA A 255 -11.77 0.32 -2.41
C ALA A 255 -11.53 1.83 -2.21
N HIS A 256 -10.50 2.40 -2.85
CA HIS A 256 -10.28 3.84 -2.85
C HIS A 256 -11.40 4.56 -3.61
N VAL A 257 -11.68 4.16 -4.85
CA VAL A 257 -12.69 4.81 -5.70
C VAL A 257 -14.08 4.75 -5.05
N GLN A 258 -14.46 3.61 -4.48
CA GLN A 258 -15.75 3.42 -3.81
C GLN A 258 -15.89 4.23 -2.51
N SER A 259 -14.77 4.57 -1.86
CA SER A 259 -14.79 5.42 -0.66
C SER A 259 -15.05 6.90 -0.97
N ILE A 260 -14.96 7.31 -2.24
CA ILE A 260 -15.28 8.68 -2.66
C ILE A 260 -16.80 8.81 -2.76
N SER A 261 -17.37 9.69 -1.94
CA SER A 261 -18.81 9.98 -1.94
C SER A 261 -19.07 11.41 -2.38
N VAL A 262 -20.06 11.65 -3.23
CA VAL A 262 -20.47 12.98 -3.70
C VAL A 262 -21.90 13.25 -3.24
N ASN A 263 -22.12 14.36 -2.53
CA ASN A 263 -23.43 14.91 -2.14
C ASN A 263 -24.45 13.89 -1.63
N GLY A 264 -24.40 13.48 -0.36
CA GLY A 264 -25.54 12.96 0.43
C GLY A 264 -26.49 11.91 -0.18
N ASN A 265 -26.19 11.40 -1.37
CA ASN A 265 -27.03 10.55 -2.16
C ASN A 265 -26.92 9.16 -1.55
N ASN A 266 -27.71 8.99 -0.50
CA ASN A 266 -28.30 7.71 -0.11
C ASN A 266 -29.31 7.30 -1.19
N ALA A 267 -28.92 7.34 -2.47
CA ALA A 267 -29.76 6.98 -3.58
C ALA A 267 -29.44 5.54 -3.97
N GLY A 268 -30.11 4.63 -3.25
CA GLY A 268 -30.28 3.22 -3.61
C GLY A 268 -29.07 2.32 -3.33
N ASP A 269 -29.09 1.65 -2.19
CA ASP A 269 -28.95 0.18 -2.17
C ASP A 269 -29.29 -0.39 -0.78
N SER A 270 -30.54 -0.82 -0.67
CA SER A 270 -31.01 -2.06 -0.05
C SER A 270 -30.04 -2.76 0.91
N GLN A 271 -30.32 -2.75 2.22
CA GLN A 271 -29.74 -3.68 3.22
C GLN A 271 -28.30 -4.15 2.92
N ALA A 272 -27.40 -3.24 2.54
CA ALA A 272 -26.02 -3.60 2.28
C ALA A 272 -25.47 -4.10 3.62
N GLN A 273 -25.26 -5.41 3.70
CA GLN A 273 -24.73 -6.09 4.86
C GLN A 273 -23.48 -5.32 5.27
N GLN A 274 -23.55 -4.64 6.43
CA GLN A 274 -22.49 -3.74 6.86
C GLN A 274 -21.19 -4.54 6.86
N SER A 275 -20.23 -4.12 6.02
CA SER A 275 -18.98 -4.84 5.87
C SER A 275 -18.29 -4.97 7.22
N SER A 276 -17.82 -6.17 7.55
CA SER A 276 -17.10 -6.40 8.81
C SER A 276 -15.65 -5.91 8.73
N PHE A 277 -15.17 -5.45 7.57
CA PHE A 277 -13.78 -5.03 7.37
C PHE A 277 -13.69 -3.58 6.86
N THR A 278 -14.43 -2.67 7.50
CA THR A 278 -14.40 -1.24 7.18
C THR A 278 -13.39 -0.47 8.01
N GLY A 279 -12.74 0.54 7.42
CA GLY A 279 -11.86 1.46 8.14
C GLY A 279 -11.13 2.44 7.22
N PRO A 280 -10.18 3.23 7.76
CA PRO A 280 -9.31 4.08 6.96
C PRO A 280 -8.55 3.28 5.89
N TRP A 281 -8.54 3.79 4.65
CA TRP A 281 -8.01 3.06 3.50
C TRP A 281 -6.52 2.74 3.64
N CYS A 282 -5.70 3.71 4.07
CA CYS A 282 -4.26 3.49 4.24
C CYS A 282 -4.00 2.39 5.28
N GLY A 283 -4.74 2.38 6.40
CA GLY A 283 -4.65 1.35 7.44
C GLY A 283 -4.95 -0.06 6.93
N ILE A 284 -5.98 -0.22 6.08
CA ILE A 284 -6.33 -1.51 5.47
C ILE A 284 -5.23 -1.98 4.51
N VAL A 285 -4.78 -1.09 3.63
CA VAL A 285 -3.78 -1.44 2.59
C VAL A 285 -2.41 -1.71 3.21
N ILE A 286 -1.95 -0.87 4.14
CA ILE A 286 -0.66 -1.06 4.82
C ILE A 286 -0.66 -2.35 5.63
N ALA A 287 -1.73 -2.65 6.39
CA ALA A 287 -1.82 -3.92 7.11
C ALA A 287 -1.79 -5.12 6.15
N SER A 288 -2.45 -5.01 5.00
CA SER A 288 -2.39 -6.05 3.96
C SER A 288 -0.97 -6.25 3.42
N VAL A 289 -0.23 -5.15 3.19
CA VAL A 289 1.19 -5.22 2.78
C VAL A 289 2.05 -5.86 3.87
N PHE A 290 1.90 -5.45 5.14
CA PHE A 290 2.62 -6.06 6.26
C PHE A 290 2.30 -7.55 6.44
N TYR A 291 1.06 -7.96 6.19
CA TYR A 291 0.66 -9.37 6.21
C TYR A 291 1.37 -10.17 5.12
N MET A 292 1.37 -9.65 3.88
CA MET A 292 2.03 -10.29 2.75
C MET A 292 3.56 -10.34 2.90
N GLU A 293 4.16 -9.33 3.53
CA GLU A 293 5.60 -9.25 3.79
C GLU A 293 6.02 -10.16 4.96
N HIS A 294 5.44 -9.98 6.14
CA HIS A 294 5.93 -10.62 7.37
C HIS A 294 5.28 -11.96 7.69
N ILE A 295 4.04 -12.21 7.24
CA ILE A 295 3.34 -13.47 7.55
C ILE A 295 3.43 -14.46 6.40
N LEU A 296 3.15 -14.01 5.18
CA LEU A 296 3.18 -14.89 4.01
C LEU A 296 4.57 -14.99 3.38
N GLY A 297 5.40 -13.93 3.50
CA GLY A 297 6.74 -13.88 2.90
C GLY A 297 6.70 -13.84 1.38
N VAL A 298 5.66 -13.24 0.79
CA VAL A 298 5.48 -13.11 -0.67
C VAL A 298 5.88 -11.72 -1.19
N LEU A 299 6.01 -10.76 -0.28
CA LEU A 299 6.59 -9.44 -0.51
C LEU A 299 7.95 -9.31 0.19
N GLY A 300 8.82 -8.48 -0.38
CA GLY A 300 10.15 -8.20 0.10
C GLY A 300 10.25 -6.81 0.72
N ALA A 301 11.23 -6.63 1.59
CA ALA A 301 11.47 -5.40 2.30
C ALA A 301 11.89 -4.24 1.37
N VAL A 302 11.46 -3.03 1.74
CA VAL A 302 11.92 -1.77 1.13
C VAL A 302 12.82 -0.99 2.07
N ASP A 303 13.33 0.14 1.57
CA ASP A 303 14.13 1.07 2.36
C ASP A 303 13.40 1.47 3.67
N LYS A 304 14.18 1.59 4.73
CA LYS A 304 13.67 1.82 6.09
C LYS A 304 12.97 3.15 6.26
N SER A 305 13.39 4.19 5.54
CA SER A 305 12.75 5.51 5.60
C SER A 305 11.36 5.48 4.99
N ILE A 306 11.19 4.76 3.87
CA ILE A 306 9.90 4.53 3.23
C ILE A 306 8.98 3.74 4.17
N HIS A 307 9.52 2.66 4.76
CA HIS A 307 8.80 1.86 5.75
C HIS A 307 8.34 2.67 6.96
N LYS A 308 9.22 3.53 7.46
CA LYS A 308 8.94 4.42 8.58
C LYS A 308 7.78 5.36 8.28
N TYR A 309 7.67 5.87 7.05
CA TYR A 309 6.52 6.69 6.69
C TYR A 309 5.23 5.86 6.63
N ALA A 310 5.28 4.68 6.00
CA ALA A 310 4.14 3.77 5.94
C ALA A 310 3.61 3.42 7.35
N ILE A 311 4.49 3.04 8.28
CA ILE A 311 4.04 2.71 9.65
C ILE A 311 3.55 3.93 10.44
N THR A 312 4.04 5.14 10.12
CA THR A 312 3.52 6.38 10.71
C THR A 312 2.10 6.65 10.26
N LEU A 313 1.82 6.51 8.95
CA LEU A 313 0.46 6.63 8.41
C LEU A 313 -0.47 5.55 9.00
N PHE A 314 0.02 4.31 9.10
CA PHE A 314 -0.70 3.21 9.72
C PHE A 314 -1.09 3.51 11.17
N GLN A 315 -0.14 4.01 11.98
CA GLN A 315 -0.39 4.38 13.37
C GLN A 315 -1.51 5.41 13.49
N GLN A 316 -1.49 6.45 12.64
CA GLN A 316 -2.52 7.48 12.65
C GLN A 316 -3.90 6.91 12.29
N ASP A 317 -3.98 6.02 11.28
CA ASP A 317 -5.23 5.37 10.87
C ASP A 317 -5.80 4.45 11.95
N VAL A 318 -4.95 3.68 12.62
CA VAL A 318 -5.35 2.86 13.76
C VAL A 318 -5.80 3.73 14.93
N ALA A 319 -5.12 4.85 15.20
CA ALA A 319 -5.54 5.77 16.24
C ALA A 319 -6.94 6.37 15.97
N MET A 320 -7.23 6.75 14.73
CA MET A 320 -8.57 7.19 14.33
C MET A 320 -9.60 6.07 14.52
N SER A 321 -9.26 4.85 14.09
CA SER A 321 -10.14 3.69 14.23
C SER A 321 -10.41 3.34 15.69
N LEU A 322 -9.44 3.56 16.59
CA LEU A 322 -9.58 3.37 18.03
C LEU A 322 -10.47 4.44 18.67
N ALA A 323 -10.36 5.69 18.22
CA ALA A 323 -11.13 6.82 18.70
C ALA A 323 -12.57 6.87 18.17
N ASP A 324 -12.85 6.19 17.05
CA ASP A 324 -14.18 6.16 16.45
C ASP A 324 -15.13 5.24 17.22
N GLU A 325 -15.97 5.83 18.08
CA GLU A 325 -17.02 5.13 18.82
C GLU A 325 -18.31 4.95 18.00
N SER A 326 -18.36 5.45 16.77
CA SER A 326 -19.58 5.50 15.96
C SER A 326 -19.73 4.27 15.05
N GLY A 327 -20.29 3.19 15.61
CA GLY A 327 -20.78 2.04 14.86
C GLY A 327 -20.18 0.68 15.29
N PRO A 328 -20.70 -0.43 14.74
CA PRO A 328 -20.20 -1.76 15.05
C PRO A 328 -18.76 -1.92 14.52
N ARG A 329 -17.81 -2.05 15.46
CA ARG A 329 -16.39 -2.29 15.16
C ARG A 329 -16.10 -3.79 15.15
N ASN A 330 -15.44 -4.27 14.09
CA ASN A 330 -14.88 -5.62 14.10
C ASN A 330 -13.61 -5.65 14.95
N ASN A 331 -13.76 -6.10 16.20
CA ASN A 331 -12.69 -6.10 17.18
C ASN A 331 -11.57 -7.09 16.82
N GLU A 332 -11.89 -8.21 16.17
CA GLU A 332 -10.89 -9.14 15.66
C GLU A 332 -10.07 -8.54 14.52
N PHE A 333 -10.70 -7.76 13.64
CA PHE A 333 -9.99 -7.05 12.57
C PHE A 333 -9.03 -5.99 13.11
N LEU A 334 -9.46 -5.23 14.11
CA LEU A 334 -8.58 -4.27 14.79
C LEU A 334 -7.41 -4.96 15.49
N LEU A 335 -7.65 -6.11 16.14
CA LEU A 335 -6.59 -6.92 16.73
C LEU A 335 -5.57 -7.37 15.65
N TRP A 336 -6.06 -7.83 14.50
CA TRP A 336 -5.24 -8.24 13.37
C TRP A 336 -4.36 -7.09 12.84
N GLN A 337 -4.93 -5.90 12.66
CA GLN A 337 -4.18 -4.70 12.25
C GLN A 337 -3.11 -4.34 13.29
N LEU A 338 -3.47 -4.26 14.58
CA LEU A 338 -2.56 -3.89 15.66
C LEU A 338 -1.35 -4.83 15.76
N LEU A 339 -1.59 -6.14 15.65
CA LEU A 339 -0.53 -7.13 15.71
C LEU A 339 0.42 -6.98 14.50
N LEU A 340 -0.11 -6.80 13.29
CA LEU A 340 0.72 -6.60 12.10
C LEU A 340 1.56 -5.33 12.15
N GLY A 341 0.98 -4.23 12.62
CA GLY A 341 1.74 -3.01 12.88
C GLY A 341 2.86 -3.26 13.89
N LEU A 342 2.59 -4.00 14.96
CA LEU A 342 3.58 -4.29 16.00
C LEU A 342 4.74 -5.14 15.44
N ILE A 343 4.43 -6.22 14.72
CA ILE A 343 5.40 -7.07 14.04
C ILE A 343 6.29 -6.23 13.14
N SER A 344 5.67 -5.44 12.27
CA SER A 344 6.37 -4.61 11.30
C SER A 344 7.26 -3.54 11.96
N SER A 345 6.82 -2.97 13.09
CA SER A 345 7.64 -2.02 13.86
C SER A 345 8.88 -2.66 14.48
N ARG A 346 8.78 -3.93 14.91
CA ARG A 346 9.85 -4.65 15.63
C ARG A 346 10.92 -5.18 14.69
N VAL A 347 10.53 -5.65 13.51
CA VAL A 347 11.47 -6.11 12.47
C VAL A 347 12.46 -5.00 12.11
N TYR A 348 11.97 -3.76 11.96
CA TYR A 348 12.78 -2.61 11.56
C TYR A 348 13.53 -1.91 12.72
N GLN A 349 13.17 -2.17 13.98
CA GLN A 349 13.85 -1.62 15.16
C GLN A 349 15.20 -2.29 15.50
N ARG A 350 15.49 -3.47 14.95
CA ARG A 350 16.73 -4.18 15.24
C ARG A 350 17.98 -3.42 14.75
N ASP A 351 17.80 -2.37 13.94
CA ASP A 351 18.86 -1.50 13.46
C ASP A 351 18.92 -0.15 14.22
N LYS A 352 20.14 0.24 14.61
CA LYS A 352 20.45 1.30 15.59
C LYS A 352 20.01 2.73 15.24
N ASP A 353 19.42 2.98 14.07
CA ASP A 353 19.20 4.35 13.54
C ASP A 353 17.72 4.77 13.46
N THR A 354 16.81 4.10 14.19
CA THR A 354 15.37 4.28 14.03
C THR A 354 14.74 5.26 15.04
N ARG A 355 15.18 6.52 15.02
CA ARG A 355 14.50 7.59 15.80
C ARG A 355 13.02 7.64 15.40
N GLY A 356 12.12 7.65 16.38
CA GLY A 356 10.67 7.70 16.16
C GLY A 356 9.96 6.34 16.20
N LEU A 357 10.56 5.24 15.66
CA LEU A 357 9.90 3.92 15.68
C LEU A 357 9.63 3.42 17.10
N SER A 358 10.49 3.73 18.08
CA SER A 358 10.27 3.34 19.49
C SER A 358 8.96 3.89 20.05
N SER A 359 8.56 5.09 19.63
CA SER A 359 7.29 5.69 20.06
C SER A 359 6.09 4.97 19.44
N ILE A 360 6.18 4.63 18.15
CA ILE A 360 5.16 3.91 17.40
C ILE A 360 4.96 2.50 17.98
N THR A 361 6.04 1.76 18.23
CA THR A 361 5.98 0.44 18.86
C THR A 361 5.32 0.49 20.23
N ARG A 362 5.68 1.47 21.07
CA ARG A 362 5.06 1.63 22.38
C ARG A 362 3.56 1.92 22.29
N PHE A 363 3.14 2.76 21.33
CA PHE A 363 1.74 3.00 21.05
C PHE A 363 1.02 1.71 20.64
N LEU A 364 1.58 0.96 19.68
CA LEU A 364 0.99 -0.28 19.18
C LEU A 364 0.92 -1.36 20.27
N GLN A 365 1.94 -1.49 21.12
CA GLN A 365 1.91 -2.40 22.27
C GLN A 365 0.78 -2.06 23.24
N LYS A 366 0.65 -0.77 23.61
CA LYS A 366 -0.42 -0.31 24.51
C LYS A 366 -1.80 -0.58 23.91
N ALA A 367 -1.99 -0.23 22.64
CA ALA A 367 -3.25 -0.44 21.94
C ALA A 367 -3.58 -1.93 21.78
N LEU A 368 -2.59 -2.77 21.45
CA LEU A 368 -2.75 -4.22 21.36
C LEU A 368 -3.18 -4.82 22.70
N ARG A 369 -2.54 -4.40 23.81
CA ARG A 369 -2.91 -4.84 25.16
C ARG A 369 -4.35 -4.46 25.51
N GLN A 370 -4.76 -3.22 25.22
CA GLN A 370 -6.13 -2.75 25.45
C GLN A 370 -7.15 -3.54 24.61
N GLN A 371 -6.82 -3.83 23.35
CA GLN A 371 -7.69 -4.60 22.47
C GLN A 371 -7.80 -6.06 22.92
N ALA A 372 -6.69 -6.67 23.37
CA ALA A 372 -6.68 -8.02 23.95
C ALA A 372 -7.57 -8.10 25.20
N GLN A 373 -7.48 -7.11 26.10
CA GLN A 373 -8.35 -7.01 27.27
C GLN A 373 -9.83 -6.88 26.89
N THR A 374 -10.14 -6.06 25.89
CA THR A 374 -11.52 -5.87 25.38
C THR A 374 -12.10 -7.17 24.82
N LEU A 375 -11.27 -7.99 24.17
CA LEU A 375 -11.65 -9.29 23.63
C LEU A 375 -11.60 -10.44 24.66
N GLY A 376 -11.09 -10.19 25.88
CA GLY A 376 -10.87 -11.24 26.88
C GLY A 376 -9.82 -12.27 26.47
N VAL A 377 -8.84 -11.88 25.65
CA VAL A 377 -7.78 -12.76 25.12
C VAL A 377 -6.52 -12.60 25.96
N ALA A 378 -6.08 -13.66 26.62
CA ALA A 378 -4.90 -13.63 27.49
C ALA A 378 -3.71 -14.41 26.90
N SER A 379 -3.99 -15.45 26.11
CA SER A 379 -2.97 -16.34 25.55
C SER A 379 -2.75 -16.14 24.05
N TRP A 380 -1.56 -16.47 23.57
CA TRP A 380 -1.27 -16.50 22.13
C TRP A 380 -2.19 -17.46 21.37
N SER A 381 -2.59 -18.60 21.96
CA SER A 381 -3.52 -19.54 21.34
C SER A 381 -4.90 -18.94 21.09
N GLU A 382 -5.43 -18.20 22.07
CA GLU A 382 -6.71 -17.49 21.94
C GLU A 382 -6.58 -16.35 20.91
N ALA A 383 -5.46 -15.62 20.94
CA ALA A 383 -5.17 -14.57 19.98
C ALA A 383 -5.17 -15.12 18.55
N LYS A 384 -4.47 -16.25 18.33
CA LYS A 384 -4.44 -16.94 17.04
C LYS A 384 -5.83 -17.38 16.59
N ALA A 385 -6.69 -17.85 17.51
CA ALA A 385 -8.08 -18.17 17.19
C ALA A 385 -8.87 -16.94 16.71
N MET A 386 -8.62 -15.75 17.30
CA MET A 386 -9.22 -14.50 16.84
C MET A 386 -8.66 -14.05 15.48
N LEU A 387 -7.35 -14.16 15.27
CA LEU A 387 -6.70 -13.80 13.99
C LEU A 387 -7.20 -14.68 12.84
N LEU A 388 -7.47 -15.97 13.09
CA LEU A 388 -8.05 -16.91 12.13
C LEU A 388 -9.46 -16.50 11.67
N LYS A 389 -10.22 -15.78 12.50
CA LYS A 389 -11.53 -15.22 12.09
C LYS A 389 -11.38 -14.10 11.05
N VAL A 390 -10.19 -13.49 10.93
CA VAL A 390 -9.87 -12.43 9.96
C VAL A 390 -9.08 -13.01 8.80
N VAL A 391 -7.79 -13.28 8.98
CA VAL A 391 -6.91 -14.01 8.05
C VAL A 391 -5.59 -14.31 8.77
N TRP A 392 -5.26 -15.58 8.96
CA TRP A 392 -4.00 -16.02 9.58
C TRP A 392 -3.68 -17.45 9.13
N PRO A 393 -2.41 -17.81 8.90
CA PRO A 393 -2.08 -19.18 8.56
C PRO A 393 -2.27 -20.12 9.76
N VAL A 394 -2.74 -21.34 9.50
CA VAL A 394 -2.83 -22.39 10.53
C VAL A 394 -1.43 -22.74 11.03
N ARG A 395 -0.46 -22.83 10.10
CA ARG A 395 0.95 -23.09 10.40
C ARG A 395 1.78 -21.89 9.95
N CYS A 396 2.43 -21.23 10.91
CA CYS A 396 3.37 -20.15 10.65
C CYS A 396 4.78 -20.60 11.03
N ALA A 397 5.77 -20.42 10.14
CA ALA A 397 7.17 -20.74 10.45
C ALA A 397 7.70 -19.90 11.63
N GLU A 398 7.20 -18.68 11.79
CA GLU A 398 7.60 -17.74 12.84
C GLU A 398 6.66 -17.73 14.06
N ASP A 399 5.87 -18.79 14.27
CA ASP A 399 4.88 -18.84 15.37
C ASP A 399 5.52 -18.62 16.76
N GLY A 400 6.78 -19.04 16.94
CA GLY A 400 7.56 -18.77 18.15
C GLY A 400 7.82 -17.28 18.37
N PHE A 401 8.32 -16.59 17.34
CA PHE A 401 8.55 -15.14 17.39
C PHE A 401 7.25 -14.36 17.66
N MET A 402 6.15 -14.75 16.99
CA MET A 402 4.85 -14.10 17.19
C MET A 402 4.30 -14.29 18.60
N ARG A 403 4.52 -15.47 19.18
CA ARG A 403 4.16 -15.79 20.56
C ARG A 403 4.96 -14.96 21.57
N ASP A 404 6.27 -14.87 21.38
CA ASP A 404 7.12 -14.06 22.25
C ASP A 404 6.72 -12.58 22.17
N LEU A 405 6.47 -12.08 20.96
CA LEU A 405 6.00 -10.72 20.74
C LEU A 405 4.63 -10.45 21.39
N TRP A 406 3.71 -11.40 21.31
CA TRP A 406 2.41 -11.33 21.97
C TRP A 406 2.58 -11.26 23.49
N ASN A 407 3.37 -12.16 24.06
CA ASN A 407 3.62 -12.22 25.50
C ASN A 407 4.25 -10.92 26.01
N ASP A 408 5.26 -10.39 25.31
CA ASP A 408 5.91 -9.12 25.66
C ASP A 408 4.97 -7.92 25.63
N ALA A 409 3.92 -7.96 24.80
CA ALA A 409 2.99 -6.86 24.61
C ALA A 409 1.77 -6.94 25.53
N VAL A 410 1.28 -8.14 25.82
CA VAL A 410 -0.02 -8.36 26.47
C VAL A 410 0.13 -8.78 27.94
N LEU A 411 1.14 -9.59 28.27
CA LEU A 411 1.53 -9.90 29.65
C LEU A 411 2.38 -8.74 30.23
#